data_AF-A0AAD7G3D3-F1
#
_entry.id   AF-A0AAD7G3D3-F1
#
_cell.length_a   1.000
_cell.length_b   1.000
_cell.length_c   1.000
_cell.angle_alpha   90.00
_cell.angle_beta   90.00
_cell.angle_gamma   90.00
#
_symmetry.space_group_name_H-M   'P 1'
#
loop_
_entity.id
_entity.type
_entity.pdbx_description
1 polymer ?
#
loop_
_entity_poly.entity_id
_entity_poly.type
_entity_poly.pdbx_seq_one_letter_code
_entity_poly.pdbx_strand_id
1 'polypeptide(L)'
;MPKDKSSEGKRRKLRRKATPANLKGLVPAQGTWWRQSTIRKNKKISRTLALKQYKLEPSDLDELPFSESPVAITSPEGNLNLRVSLYNERMVERVAWIKYGGPEAFESYLESLRDEYIQTYPLGAWEFQYPATYSKTGSVDLEDHSPSPVSNTDATPNRSPQHGLDARPSFSHQPLGPTETELHEAHASNINSPSSPATVDLKVHRPIPIPVERWDGVRAEVHQSIPAPMQTLQREFQSHNYKWLWDAAIREFAFPSDIPTWSHLTPTAKEKALRELLRIARTYPPRPTPPSPASPTYTRLHDVLQRAPSLTHRRLGDFVLHEFFGGRRWLWTAEYMSDLFAALIAIINEHGSGEEGWMSARWEVYDTFSNNLQGLSFRDDRWYDGASDWLKGRMDLPPEHVMTTRQDNRSDLGRCYNSMLPEQ
;
A
#
# COMPACT_ATOMS: atom_id res chain seq x y z
N MET A 1 -10.68 -42.36 -37.34
CA MET A 1 -11.45 -41.17 -37.74
C MET A 1 -11.54 -40.20 -36.57
N PRO A 2 -10.83 -39.07 -36.58
CA PRO A 2 -10.97 -38.05 -35.56
C PRO A 2 -12.05 -37.04 -35.96
N LYS A 3 -12.93 -36.69 -35.03
CA LYS A 3 -13.95 -35.64 -35.21
C LYS A 3 -13.35 -34.29 -34.80
N ASP A 4 -13.09 -33.47 -35.79
CA ASP A 4 -12.73 -32.06 -35.67
C ASP A 4 -13.88 -31.29 -35.00
N LYS A 5 -13.61 -30.66 -33.85
CA LYS A 5 -14.55 -29.75 -33.19
C LYS A 5 -14.10 -28.32 -33.47
N SER A 6 -14.64 -27.78 -34.56
CA SER A 6 -14.61 -26.36 -34.92
C SER A 6 -15.12 -25.51 -33.75
N SER A 7 -14.24 -24.69 -33.17
CA SER A 7 -14.56 -23.71 -32.15
C SER A 7 -14.97 -22.39 -32.82
N GLU A 8 -16.27 -22.23 -33.01
CA GLU A 8 -16.86 -21.03 -33.60
C GLU A 8 -16.80 -19.87 -32.60
N GLY A 9 -15.77 -19.04 -32.75
CA GLY A 9 -15.54 -17.84 -31.94
C GLY A 9 -16.66 -16.82 -32.10
N LYS A 10 -17.44 -16.61 -31.04
CA LYS A 10 -18.37 -15.49 -30.88
C LYS A 10 -17.60 -14.17 -30.91
N ARG A 11 -17.43 -13.59 -32.12
CA ARG A 11 -17.02 -12.19 -32.32
C ARG A 11 -18.02 -11.27 -31.59
N ARG A 12 -17.61 -10.73 -30.43
CA ARG A 12 -18.29 -9.61 -29.76
C ARG A 12 -18.41 -8.47 -30.76
N LYS A 13 -19.62 -8.20 -31.24
CA LYS A 13 -19.93 -7.05 -32.10
C LYS A 13 -19.47 -5.78 -31.38
N LEU A 14 -18.44 -5.13 -31.92
CA LEU A 14 -18.01 -3.79 -31.52
C LEU A 14 -19.24 -2.88 -31.59
N ARG A 15 -19.73 -2.48 -30.42
CA ARG A 15 -20.86 -1.58 -30.25
C ARG A 15 -20.51 -0.29 -30.99
N ARG A 16 -21.29 0.02 -32.03
CA ARG A 16 -21.08 1.21 -32.88
C ARG A 16 -21.05 2.45 -32.00
N LYS A 17 -20.08 3.34 -32.25
CA LYS A 17 -19.95 4.66 -31.62
C LYS A 17 -21.31 5.36 -31.67
N ALA A 18 -21.87 5.70 -30.51
CA ALA A 18 -23.12 6.42 -30.42
C ALA A 18 -22.97 7.76 -31.16
N THR A 19 -23.87 8.03 -32.10
CA THR A 19 -23.95 9.31 -32.82
C THR A 19 -24.39 10.39 -31.82
N PRO A 20 -23.76 11.59 -31.77
CA PRO A 20 -23.97 12.61 -30.74
C PRO A 20 -25.34 13.35 -30.81
N ALA A 21 -26.37 12.74 -31.38
CA ALA A 21 -27.64 13.40 -31.68
C ALA A 21 -28.49 13.74 -30.45
N ASN A 22 -28.21 13.16 -29.27
CA ASN A 22 -29.06 13.33 -28.07
C ASN A 22 -28.43 14.17 -26.94
N LEU A 23 -27.43 15.00 -27.24
CA LEU A 23 -26.85 15.93 -26.26
C LEU A 23 -27.63 17.24 -26.11
N LYS A 24 -28.66 17.47 -26.94
CA LYS A 24 -29.42 18.73 -26.96
C LYS A 24 -30.28 18.94 -25.71
N GLY A 25 -30.55 17.90 -24.91
CA GLY A 25 -31.27 18.02 -23.64
C GLY A 25 -30.38 18.27 -22.40
N LEU A 26 -29.07 18.02 -22.50
CA LEU A 26 -28.12 18.15 -21.38
C LEU A 26 -27.43 19.52 -21.31
N VAL A 27 -27.58 20.34 -22.34
CA VAL A 27 -27.21 21.76 -22.26
C VAL A 27 -28.45 22.48 -21.72
N PRO A 28 -28.42 23.06 -20.51
CA PRO A 28 -29.54 23.86 -20.06
C PRO A 28 -29.87 24.87 -21.14
N ALA A 29 -31.17 25.01 -21.46
CA ALA A 29 -31.65 25.96 -22.44
C ALA A 29 -30.95 27.31 -22.20
N GLN A 30 -30.42 27.92 -23.27
CA GLN A 30 -29.67 29.18 -23.20
C GLN A 30 -30.38 30.16 -22.26
N GLY A 31 -29.82 30.37 -21.06
CA GLY A 31 -30.53 31.07 -19.99
C GLY A 31 -30.17 30.65 -18.56
N THR A 32 -29.36 29.62 -18.32
CA THR A 32 -28.80 29.35 -16.97
C THR A 32 -27.50 30.12 -16.76
N TRP A 33 -27.45 30.93 -15.70
CA TRP A 33 -26.39 31.91 -15.43
C TRP A 33 -25.18 31.27 -14.75
N TRP A 34 -24.95 29.97 -14.98
CA TRP A 34 -23.83 29.26 -14.37
C TRP A 34 -22.51 29.76 -14.92
N ARG A 35 -21.54 29.91 -14.03
CA ARG A 35 -20.18 30.32 -14.38
C ARG A 35 -19.56 29.42 -15.47
N GLN A 36 -18.57 29.95 -16.16
CA GLN A 36 -17.83 29.18 -17.16
C GLN A 36 -16.94 28.13 -16.46
N SER A 37 -16.85 26.94 -17.05
CA SER A 37 -15.97 25.88 -16.57
C SER A 37 -14.50 26.28 -16.71
N THR A 38 -13.73 26.12 -15.64
CA THR A 38 -12.27 26.39 -15.58
C THR A 38 -11.43 25.24 -16.13
N ILE A 39 -12.00 24.04 -16.22
CA ILE A 39 -11.38 22.84 -16.80
C ILE A 39 -10.99 23.13 -18.25
N ARG A 40 -9.90 22.57 -18.81
CA ARG A 40 -9.54 22.78 -20.23
C ARG A 40 -10.50 22.05 -21.18
N LYS A 41 -10.82 22.65 -22.35
CA LYS A 41 -11.84 22.14 -23.30
C LYS A 41 -11.65 20.68 -23.73
N ASN A 42 -10.39 20.23 -23.82
CA ASN A 42 -10.03 18.91 -24.30
C ASN A 42 -9.55 17.97 -23.17
N LYS A 43 -9.64 18.40 -21.90
CA LYS A 43 -9.22 17.56 -20.78
C LYS A 43 -10.11 16.31 -20.70
N LYS A 44 -9.47 15.16 -20.53
CA LYS A 44 -10.12 13.86 -20.45
C LYS A 44 -10.04 13.30 -19.04
N ILE A 45 -11.07 12.60 -18.62
CA ILE A 45 -11.13 11.88 -17.34
C ILE A 45 -11.64 10.46 -17.58
N SER A 46 -11.09 9.49 -16.85
CA SER A 46 -11.55 8.09 -16.93
C SER A 46 -12.91 7.91 -16.26
N ARG A 47 -13.69 6.90 -16.66
CA ARG A 47 -14.99 6.57 -16.02
C ARG A 47 -14.86 6.48 -14.50
N THR A 48 -13.85 5.74 -14.03
CA THR A 48 -13.62 5.50 -12.60
C THR A 48 -13.36 6.80 -11.84
N LEU A 49 -12.55 7.71 -12.41
CA LEU A 49 -12.27 9.00 -11.78
C LEU A 49 -13.47 9.95 -11.84
N ALA A 50 -14.24 9.94 -12.94
CA ALA A 50 -15.45 10.75 -13.06
C ALA A 50 -16.46 10.41 -11.94
N LEU A 51 -16.74 9.12 -11.74
CA LEU A 51 -17.63 8.66 -10.67
C LEU A 51 -17.12 9.05 -9.28
N LYS A 52 -15.81 8.84 -9.02
CA LYS A 52 -15.22 9.10 -7.70
C LYS A 52 -15.09 10.59 -7.36
N GLN A 53 -14.59 11.40 -8.29
CA GLN A 53 -14.28 12.82 -8.05
C GLN A 53 -15.54 13.70 -8.14
N TYR A 54 -16.43 13.41 -9.09
CA TYR A 54 -17.66 14.20 -9.29
C TYR A 54 -18.89 13.63 -8.59
N LYS A 55 -18.72 12.52 -7.83
CA LYS A 55 -19.77 11.84 -7.06
C LYS A 55 -20.99 11.45 -7.91
N LEU A 56 -20.72 11.14 -9.17
CA LEU A 56 -21.72 10.71 -10.14
C LEU A 56 -21.98 9.21 -10.04
N GLU A 57 -23.16 8.81 -10.49
CA GLU A 57 -23.55 7.42 -10.66
C GLU A 57 -23.22 6.92 -12.07
N PRO A 58 -23.11 5.61 -12.29
CA PRO A 58 -22.85 5.05 -13.61
C PRO A 58 -23.84 5.51 -14.68
N SER A 59 -25.11 5.68 -14.32
CA SER A 59 -26.22 6.14 -15.17
C SER A 59 -26.03 7.59 -15.65
N ASP A 60 -25.49 8.46 -14.80
CA ASP A 60 -25.23 9.87 -15.12
C ASP A 60 -24.24 10.03 -16.30
N LEU A 61 -23.41 9.01 -16.56
CA LEU A 61 -22.41 9.01 -17.62
C LEU A 61 -22.85 8.28 -18.89
N ASP A 62 -23.99 7.60 -18.90
CA ASP A 62 -24.38 6.71 -20.00
C ASP A 62 -24.74 7.48 -21.28
N GLU A 63 -25.17 8.74 -21.14
CA GLU A 63 -25.48 9.63 -22.27
C GLU A 63 -24.27 10.43 -22.76
N LEU A 64 -23.15 10.41 -22.01
CA LEU A 64 -21.98 11.19 -22.38
C LEU A 64 -21.14 10.49 -23.45
N PRO A 65 -20.68 11.22 -24.48
CA PRO A 65 -19.77 10.67 -25.46
C PRO A 65 -18.42 10.38 -24.81
N PHE A 66 -17.90 9.17 -25.04
CA PHE A 66 -16.57 8.77 -24.59
C PHE A 66 -15.73 8.25 -25.75
N SER A 67 -14.41 8.32 -25.57
CA SER A 67 -13.43 7.63 -26.41
C SER A 67 -12.84 6.47 -25.62
N GLU A 68 -12.61 5.32 -26.25
CA GLU A 68 -11.82 4.25 -25.66
C GLU A 68 -10.33 4.49 -25.93
N SER A 69 -9.50 4.35 -24.90
CA SER A 69 -8.04 4.31 -25.04
C SER A 69 -7.52 3.00 -24.47
N PRO A 70 -6.61 2.29 -25.18
CA PRO A 70 -5.85 1.22 -24.54
C PRO A 70 -4.94 1.82 -23.47
N VAL A 71 -4.88 1.15 -22.32
CA VAL A 71 -3.93 1.43 -21.24
C VAL A 71 -3.23 0.11 -20.95
N ALA A 72 -1.93 0.07 -21.21
CA ALA A 72 -1.10 -1.05 -20.80
C ALA A 72 -0.85 -0.92 -19.30
N ILE A 73 -1.31 -1.90 -18.53
CA ILE A 73 -0.97 -2.05 -17.13
C ILE A 73 0.02 -3.19 -17.03
N THR A 74 1.24 -2.87 -16.62
CA THR A 74 2.25 -3.86 -16.29
C THR A 74 1.89 -4.46 -14.94
N SER A 75 1.49 -5.73 -14.92
CA SER A 75 1.32 -6.50 -13.69
C SER A 75 2.45 -7.53 -13.55
N PRO A 76 2.69 -8.09 -12.35
CA PRO A 76 3.67 -9.16 -12.15
C PRO A 76 3.42 -10.41 -13.01
N GLU A 77 2.19 -10.60 -13.47
CA GLU A 77 1.73 -11.73 -14.28
C GLU A 77 1.81 -11.44 -15.80
N GLY A 78 2.23 -10.24 -16.19
CA GLY A 78 2.39 -9.80 -17.57
C GLY A 78 1.69 -8.48 -17.88
N ASN A 79 1.76 -8.07 -19.16
CA ASN A 79 1.14 -6.82 -19.61
C ASN A 79 -0.36 -7.04 -19.88
N LEU A 80 -1.21 -6.44 -19.05
CA LEU A 80 -2.66 -6.41 -19.26
C LEU A 80 -3.04 -5.16 -20.07
N ASN A 81 -3.52 -5.37 -21.30
CA ASN A 81 -4.08 -4.30 -22.12
C ASN A 81 -5.55 -4.07 -21.77
N LEU A 82 -5.82 -3.10 -20.89
CA LEU A 82 -7.18 -2.69 -20.55
C LEU A 82 -7.66 -1.59 -21.47
N ARG A 83 -8.96 -1.59 -21.81
CA ARG A 83 -9.60 -0.46 -22.49
C ARG A 83 -10.27 0.43 -21.46
N VAL A 84 -9.88 1.69 -21.42
CA VAL A 84 -10.46 2.68 -20.51
C VAL A 84 -11.36 3.63 -21.28
N SER A 85 -12.56 3.86 -20.78
CA SER A 85 -13.48 4.88 -21.29
C SER A 85 -13.05 6.26 -20.77
N LEU A 86 -12.70 7.16 -21.69
CA LEU A 86 -12.30 8.54 -21.44
C LEU A 86 -13.41 9.51 -21.86
N TYR A 87 -13.91 10.26 -20.89
CA TYR A 87 -14.94 11.28 -21.06
C TYR A 87 -14.32 12.68 -21.18
N ASN A 88 -15.01 13.61 -21.82
CA ASN A 88 -14.64 15.02 -21.73
C ASN A 88 -14.97 15.54 -20.32
N GLU A 89 -13.97 15.98 -19.57
CA GLU A 89 -14.14 16.33 -18.16
C GLU A 89 -15.07 17.54 -17.96
N ARG A 90 -15.10 18.51 -18.89
CA ARG A 90 -16.07 19.61 -18.83
C ARG A 90 -17.52 19.12 -18.92
N MET A 91 -17.77 18.08 -19.70
CA MET A 91 -19.13 17.53 -19.83
C MET A 91 -19.54 16.78 -18.56
N VAL A 92 -18.60 16.03 -17.96
CA VAL A 92 -18.79 15.38 -16.66
C VAL A 92 -19.10 16.42 -15.58
N GLU A 93 -18.36 17.52 -15.54
CA GLU A 93 -18.61 18.62 -14.62
C GLU A 93 -20.00 19.23 -14.81
N ARG A 94 -20.44 19.46 -16.06
CA ARG A 94 -21.78 19.99 -16.33
C ARG A 94 -22.88 19.03 -15.88
N VAL A 95 -22.70 17.72 -16.04
CA VAL A 95 -23.63 16.73 -15.50
C VAL A 95 -23.69 16.79 -13.98
N ALA A 96 -22.55 16.95 -13.30
CA ALA A 96 -22.52 17.17 -11.86
C ALA A 96 -23.26 18.46 -11.47
N TRP A 97 -23.02 19.58 -12.16
CA TRP A 97 -23.75 20.83 -11.89
C TRP A 97 -25.26 20.66 -12.08
N ILE A 98 -25.71 19.94 -13.11
CA ILE A 98 -27.14 19.64 -13.30
C ILE A 98 -27.68 18.80 -12.13
N LYS A 99 -26.96 17.74 -11.75
CA LYS A 99 -27.36 16.84 -10.65
C LYS A 99 -27.48 17.57 -9.31
N TYR A 100 -26.56 18.48 -9.02
CA TYR A 100 -26.46 19.14 -7.71
C TYR A 100 -27.07 20.54 -7.68
N GLY A 101 -27.69 21.02 -8.76
CA GLY A 101 -28.40 22.31 -8.78
C GLY A 101 -27.53 23.54 -9.05
N GLY A 102 -26.35 23.35 -9.65
CA GLY A 102 -25.44 24.41 -10.09
C GLY A 102 -24.00 24.21 -9.59
N PRO A 103 -23.06 25.05 -10.05
CA PRO A 103 -21.67 24.99 -9.63
C PRO A 103 -21.49 25.23 -8.12
N GLU A 104 -22.17 26.22 -7.56
CA GLU A 104 -22.03 26.61 -6.15
C GLU A 104 -22.60 25.53 -5.22
N ALA A 105 -23.74 24.94 -5.61
CA ALA A 105 -24.35 23.84 -4.86
C ALA A 105 -23.50 22.56 -4.94
N PHE A 106 -22.86 22.30 -6.09
CA PHE A 106 -21.89 21.21 -6.22
C PHE A 106 -20.64 21.43 -5.35
N GLU A 107 -20.11 22.65 -5.30
CA GLU A 107 -18.98 23.01 -4.41
C GLU A 107 -19.32 22.79 -2.95
N SER A 108 -20.46 23.29 -2.50
CA SER A 108 -20.94 23.10 -1.13
C SER A 108 -21.11 21.61 -0.78
N TYR A 109 -21.58 20.81 -1.73
CA TYR A 109 -21.67 19.36 -1.58
C TYR A 109 -20.31 18.67 -1.48
N LEU A 110 -19.32 19.09 -2.27
CA LEU A 110 -17.96 18.55 -2.14
C LEU A 110 -17.31 18.94 -0.81
N GLU A 111 -17.58 20.15 -0.31
CA GLU A 111 -17.11 20.61 1.00
C GLU A 111 -17.74 19.81 2.15
N SER A 112 -19.06 19.59 2.12
CA SER A 112 -19.71 18.80 3.17
C SER A 112 -19.20 17.36 3.22
N LEU A 113 -18.99 16.74 2.05
CA LEU A 113 -18.37 15.41 1.97
C LEU A 113 -16.93 15.43 2.46
N ARG A 114 -16.17 16.50 2.22
CA ARG A 114 -14.81 16.65 2.72
C ARG A 114 -14.81 16.76 4.25
N ASP A 115 -15.72 17.54 4.81
CA ASP A 115 -15.84 17.72 6.26
C ASP A 115 -16.28 16.44 6.96
N GLU A 116 -17.29 15.74 6.42
CA GLU A 116 -17.71 14.42 6.89
C GLU A 116 -16.55 13.41 6.78
N TYR A 117 -15.80 13.48 5.68
CA TYR A 117 -14.62 12.65 5.48
C TYR A 117 -13.53 12.95 6.51
N ILE A 118 -13.23 14.23 6.80
CA ILE A 118 -12.26 14.62 7.83
C ILE A 118 -12.77 14.20 9.22
N GLN A 119 -14.07 14.30 9.49
CA GLN A 119 -14.65 13.88 10.75
C GLN A 119 -14.60 12.36 10.95
N THR A 120 -14.85 11.60 9.89
CA THR A 120 -14.81 10.13 9.89
C THR A 120 -13.38 9.60 9.88
N TYR A 121 -12.47 10.33 9.22
CA TYR A 121 -11.07 9.97 9.03
C TYR A 121 -10.13 11.12 9.46
N PRO A 122 -10.13 11.52 10.75
CA PRO A 122 -9.43 12.71 11.27
C PRO A 122 -7.90 12.63 11.17
N LEU A 123 -7.36 11.48 10.76
CA LEU A 123 -5.92 11.21 10.70
C LEU A 123 -5.36 11.25 9.26
N GLY A 124 -6.10 11.80 8.29
CA GLY A 124 -5.60 12.04 6.93
C GLY A 124 -5.19 10.77 6.16
N ALA A 125 -5.68 9.59 6.60
CA ALA A 125 -5.28 8.31 6.03
C ALA A 125 -5.69 8.14 4.55
N TRP A 126 -6.64 8.95 4.06
CA TRP A 126 -6.97 9.06 2.64
C TRP A 126 -7.00 10.52 2.24
N GLU A 127 -6.44 10.83 1.08
CA GLU A 127 -6.73 12.09 0.41
C GLU A 127 -8.18 12.03 -0.10
N PHE A 128 -9.02 12.96 0.37
CA PHE A 128 -10.37 13.10 -0.15
C PHE A 128 -10.28 13.37 -1.66
N GLN A 129 -10.81 12.47 -2.49
CA GLN A 129 -10.74 12.60 -3.94
C GLN A 129 -11.83 13.54 -4.46
N TYR A 130 -11.41 14.68 -4.99
CA TYR A 130 -12.24 15.65 -5.70
C TYR A 130 -11.44 16.24 -6.88
N PRO A 131 -12.08 16.92 -7.85
CA PRO A 131 -11.37 17.43 -9.01
C PRO A 131 -10.45 18.58 -8.61
N ALA A 132 -9.23 18.59 -9.13
CA ALA A 132 -8.20 19.56 -8.74
C ALA A 132 -8.62 21.04 -8.90
N THR A 133 -9.53 21.34 -9.83
CA THR A 133 -10.09 22.68 -10.05
C THR A 133 -10.92 23.22 -8.88
N TYR A 134 -11.31 22.36 -7.93
CA TYR A 134 -12.09 22.72 -6.74
C TYR A 134 -11.22 22.78 -5.46
N SER A 135 -9.90 22.64 -5.59
CA SER A 135 -9.00 22.74 -4.44
C SER A 135 -8.79 24.19 -4.06
N LYS A 136 -9.29 24.59 -2.88
CA LYS A 136 -9.08 25.93 -2.32
C LYS A 136 -7.60 26.26 -2.06
N THR A 137 -6.70 25.27 -2.10
CA THR A 137 -5.31 25.39 -1.65
C THR A 137 -4.31 25.86 -2.72
N GLY A 138 -4.73 26.30 -3.91
CA GLY A 138 -3.74 26.79 -4.88
C GLY A 138 -4.28 27.32 -6.20
N SER A 139 -4.61 28.62 -6.22
CA SER A 139 -4.65 29.45 -7.42
C SER A 139 -4.03 30.80 -7.07
N VAL A 140 -2.75 30.77 -6.69
CA VAL A 140 -1.87 31.93 -6.80
C VAL A 140 -0.87 31.56 -7.89
N ASP A 141 -0.93 32.33 -8.97
CA ASP A 141 0.02 32.46 -10.08
C ASP A 141 0.22 31.26 -11.03
N LEU A 142 -0.66 31.19 -12.04
CA LEU A 142 -0.28 30.77 -13.39
C LEU A 142 -0.20 32.04 -14.25
N GLU A 143 0.92 32.76 -14.15
CA GLU A 143 1.30 33.70 -15.20
C GLU A 143 1.59 32.91 -16.50
N ASP A 144 0.93 33.39 -17.55
CA ASP A 144 0.94 32.88 -18.90
C ASP A 144 2.27 33.21 -19.60
N HIS A 145 3.29 32.37 -19.44
CA HIS A 145 4.47 32.44 -20.29
C HIS A 145 4.19 31.82 -21.66
N SER A 146 3.62 32.65 -22.55
CA SER A 146 3.65 32.40 -24.00
C SER A 146 5.11 32.40 -24.51
N PRO A 147 5.59 31.34 -25.19
CA PRO A 147 6.91 31.36 -25.79
C PRO A 147 6.90 32.17 -27.11
N SER A 148 7.77 33.18 -27.17
CA SER A 148 8.09 33.88 -28.42
C SER A 148 8.91 32.99 -29.37
N PRO A 149 8.87 33.23 -30.70
CA PRO A 149 9.34 32.30 -31.71
C PRO A 149 10.86 32.39 -31.90
N VAL A 150 11.50 31.23 -32.00
CA VAL A 150 12.93 31.07 -32.29
C VAL A 150 13.17 31.29 -33.78
N SER A 151 14.09 32.19 -34.13
CA SER A 151 14.56 32.41 -35.49
C SER A 151 15.70 31.45 -35.83
N ASN A 152 15.59 30.79 -36.98
CA ASN A 152 16.65 30.02 -37.64
C ASN A 152 17.58 30.94 -38.42
N THR A 153 18.89 30.72 -38.30
CA THR A 153 20.01 30.83 -39.27
C THR A 153 21.28 30.67 -38.44
N ASP A 154 22.31 29.90 -38.77
CA ASP A 154 22.95 29.75 -40.07
C ASP A 154 23.91 28.53 -40.09
N ALA A 155 24.34 28.18 -41.31
CA ALA A 155 25.01 26.94 -41.66
C ALA A 155 26.56 27.00 -41.69
N THR A 156 27.18 25.84 -41.43
CA THR A 156 28.43 25.27 -42.04
C THR A 156 29.83 25.81 -41.66
N PRO A 157 30.96 25.09 -41.95
CA PRO A 157 31.24 23.67 -41.62
C PRO A 157 32.72 23.36 -41.22
N ASN A 158 32.96 22.10 -40.84
CA ASN A 158 34.16 21.27 -41.16
C ASN A 158 35.54 21.58 -40.52
N ARG A 159 36.01 20.70 -39.61
CA ARG A 159 37.37 20.10 -39.64
C ARG A 159 37.52 18.97 -38.62
N SER A 160 37.87 17.78 -39.10
CA SER A 160 38.53 16.69 -38.35
C SER A 160 40.05 16.74 -38.63
N PRO A 161 40.86 15.77 -38.18
CA PRO A 161 41.17 15.37 -36.80
C PRO A 161 42.70 15.39 -36.54
N GLN A 162 43.17 15.52 -35.30
CA GLN A 162 44.56 15.13 -34.98
C GLN A 162 44.69 14.42 -33.61
N HIS A 163 45.39 13.29 -33.72
CA HIS A 163 46.14 12.51 -32.75
C HIS A 163 46.61 13.20 -31.46
N GLY A 164 46.65 12.42 -30.37
CA GLY A 164 47.47 12.70 -29.20
C GLY A 164 47.34 11.64 -28.12
N LEU A 165 48.19 10.62 -28.20
CA LEU A 165 48.56 9.76 -27.07
C LEU A 165 49.24 10.64 -25.99
N ASP A 166 48.97 10.41 -24.70
CA ASP A 166 50.01 10.06 -23.72
C ASP A 166 49.54 10.09 -22.25
N ALA A 167 50.02 9.07 -21.54
CA ALA A 167 50.56 9.07 -20.18
C ALA A 167 49.72 9.48 -18.93
N ARG A 168 49.54 8.44 -18.09
CA ARG A 168 49.45 8.44 -16.60
C ARG A 168 50.50 9.34 -15.92
N PRO A 169 50.28 9.82 -14.67
CA PRO A 169 50.62 9.06 -13.45
C PRO A 169 49.54 9.16 -12.34
N SER A 170 49.18 8.07 -11.66
CA SER A 170 49.80 7.58 -10.40
C SER A 170 49.97 8.66 -9.32
N PHE A 171 48.98 8.77 -8.42
CA PHE A 171 49.17 9.35 -7.09
C PHE A 171 49.00 8.27 -6.03
N SER A 172 50.10 7.98 -5.34
CA SER A 172 50.16 7.23 -4.10
C SER A 172 50.53 8.23 -3.02
N HIS A 173 49.70 8.40 -2.00
CA HIS A 173 50.13 8.89 -0.70
C HIS A 173 49.40 8.15 0.41
N GLN A 174 50.22 7.55 1.26
CA GLN A 174 49.92 6.87 2.51
C GLN A 174 49.60 7.86 3.65
N PRO A 175 49.15 7.37 4.82
CA PRO A 175 48.34 8.12 5.77
C PRO A 175 49.17 8.80 6.86
N LEU A 176 48.64 9.89 7.41
CA LEU A 176 49.10 10.46 8.68
C LEU A 176 48.07 10.15 9.77
N GLY A 177 48.58 9.55 10.85
CA GLY A 177 47.87 9.27 12.09
C GLY A 177 47.76 10.48 13.01
N PRO A 178 47.33 10.26 14.27
CA PRO A 178 46.40 11.16 14.97
C PRO A 178 47.12 12.16 15.88
N THR A 179 46.50 13.32 16.06
CA THR A 179 46.79 14.22 17.17
C THR A 179 45.62 14.25 18.14
N GLU A 180 45.88 13.73 19.33
CA GLU A 180 45.16 14.00 20.57
C GLU A 180 45.14 15.51 20.84
N THR A 181 44.02 16.04 21.33
CA THR A 181 44.04 17.22 22.19
C THR A 181 42.90 17.14 23.19
N GLU A 182 43.31 17.25 24.45
CA GLU A 182 42.55 17.27 25.69
C GLU A 182 41.56 18.46 25.82
N LEU A 183 40.47 18.16 26.54
CA LEU A 183 39.84 18.92 27.62
C LEU A 183 39.94 20.45 27.61
N HIS A 184 38.78 21.10 27.54
CA HIS A 184 38.46 22.24 28.40
C HIS A 184 36.96 22.28 28.71
N GLU A 185 36.63 22.07 29.99
CA GLU A 185 35.43 22.56 30.65
C GLU A 185 35.41 24.10 30.62
N ALA A 186 34.24 24.70 30.35
CA ALA A 186 33.50 25.50 31.34
C ALA A 186 32.42 26.40 30.69
N HIS A 187 31.42 26.71 31.53
CA HIS A 187 30.47 27.82 31.50
C HIS A 187 29.10 27.64 30.84
N ALA A 188 28.14 27.38 31.74
CA ALA A 188 26.72 27.64 31.64
C ALA A 188 26.40 29.11 31.32
N SER A 189 25.38 29.33 30.49
CA SER A 189 24.58 30.55 30.46
C SER A 189 23.19 30.28 29.87
N ASN A 190 22.28 30.02 30.79
CA ASN A 190 20.92 30.55 30.90
C ASN A 190 20.41 31.43 29.72
N ILE A 191 19.47 30.91 28.91
CA ILE A 191 18.57 31.70 28.07
C ILE A 191 17.15 31.10 28.13
N ASN A 192 16.21 31.98 28.47
CA ASN A 192 14.76 31.78 28.53
C ASN A 192 14.18 31.10 27.29
N SER A 193 13.37 30.06 27.49
CA SER A 193 12.46 29.52 26.47
C SER A 193 11.00 29.89 26.78
N PRO A 194 10.23 30.32 25.78
CA PRO A 194 8.86 30.80 25.97
C PRO A 194 7.84 29.65 26.06
N SER A 195 6.75 29.99 26.72
CA SER A 195 5.50 29.27 26.95
C SER A 195 5.02 28.40 25.78
N SER A 196 4.75 27.12 26.09
CA SER A 196 4.01 26.20 25.22
C SER A 196 2.53 26.64 25.11
N PRO A 197 1.92 26.57 23.91
CA PRO A 197 0.49 26.78 23.76
C PRO A 197 -0.30 25.59 24.29
N ALA A 198 -1.45 25.89 24.90
CA ALA A 198 -2.36 24.94 25.50
C ALA A 198 -2.80 23.85 24.51
N THR A 199 -2.54 22.59 24.88
CA THR A 199 -3.08 21.41 24.21
C THR A 199 -4.60 21.37 24.42
N VAL A 200 -5.36 21.55 23.35
CA VAL A 200 -6.82 21.35 23.36
C VAL A 200 -7.09 19.85 23.43
N ASP A 201 -7.61 19.41 24.56
CA ASP A 201 -7.91 18.01 24.87
C ASP A 201 -9.24 17.61 24.20
N LEU A 202 -9.18 17.33 22.90
CA LEU A 202 -10.30 16.78 22.13
C LEU A 202 -10.48 15.30 22.50
N LYS A 203 -11.47 15.02 23.36
CA LYS A 203 -11.99 13.67 23.62
C LYS A 203 -12.60 13.08 22.34
N VAL A 204 -11.77 12.45 21.52
CA VAL A 204 -12.19 11.62 20.39
C VAL A 204 -12.56 10.23 20.91
N HIS A 205 -13.79 9.78 20.63
CA HIS A 205 -14.19 8.40 20.86
C HIS A 205 -13.40 7.48 19.92
N ARG A 206 -12.53 6.63 20.51
CA ARG A 206 -11.65 5.70 19.81
C ARG A 206 -12.40 4.38 19.51
N PRO A 207 -12.15 3.72 18.37
CA PRO A 207 -12.36 2.28 18.24
C PRO A 207 -11.45 1.60 19.27
N ILE A 208 -12.04 0.90 20.24
CA ILE A 208 -11.32 0.26 21.34
C ILE A 208 -10.63 -0.99 20.78
N PRO A 209 -9.29 -1.07 20.74
CA PRO A 209 -8.61 -2.33 20.49
C PRO A 209 -9.00 -3.31 21.59
N ILE A 210 -9.37 -4.53 21.22
CA ILE A 210 -9.61 -5.62 22.17
C ILE A 210 -8.23 -5.99 22.77
N PRO A 211 -7.97 -5.76 24.06
CA PRO A 211 -6.74 -6.21 24.69
C PRO A 211 -6.57 -7.72 24.51
N VAL A 212 -5.34 -8.23 24.49
CA VAL A 212 -5.08 -9.69 24.40
C VAL A 212 -5.88 -10.45 25.47
N GLU A 213 -6.07 -9.87 26.65
CA GLU A 213 -6.89 -10.43 27.75
C GLU A 213 -8.37 -10.59 27.40
N ARG A 214 -8.92 -9.71 26.54
CA ARG A 214 -10.31 -9.82 26.07
C ARG A 214 -10.46 -10.88 24.97
N TRP A 215 -9.37 -11.26 24.31
CA TRP A 215 -9.37 -12.37 23.36
C TRP A 215 -9.56 -13.72 24.04
N ASP A 216 -9.05 -13.93 25.26
CA ASP A 216 -9.23 -15.21 25.97
C ASP A 216 -10.71 -15.49 26.28
N GLY A 217 -11.49 -14.45 26.58
CA GLY A 217 -12.95 -14.55 26.74
C GLY A 217 -13.67 -14.88 25.44
N VAL A 218 -13.39 -14.14 24.36
CA VAL A 218 -13.97 -14.38 23.02
C VAL A 218 -13.61 -15.78 22.52
N ARG A 219 -12.38 -16.23 22.79
CA ARG A 219 -11.89 -17.55 22.43
C ARG A 219 -12.70 -18.65 23.12
N ALA A 220 -12.95 -18.51 24.43
CA ALA A 220 -13.75 -19.48 25.18
C ALA A 220 -15.18 -19.62 24.62
N GLU A 221 -15.83 -18.51 24.30
CA GLU A 221 -17.18 -18.49 23.71
C GLU A 221 -17.20 -19.13 22.31
N VAL A 222 -16.25 -18.76 21.45
CA VAL A 222 -16.17 -19.30 20.08
C VAL A 222 -15.89 -20.80 20.08
N HIS A 223 -15.12 -21.31 21.03
CA HIS A 223 -14.84 -22.75 21.14
C HIS A 223 -16.05 -23.58 21.58
N GLN A 224 -17.01 -23.02 22.31
CA GLN A 224 -18.17 -23.76 22.83
C GLN A 224 -19.24 -24.08 21.77
N SER A 225 -19.15 -23.49 20.57
CA SER A 225 -20.14 -23.67 19.49
C SER A 225 -19.54 -24.00 18.12
N ILE A 226 -18.40 -24.71 18.07
CA ILE A 226 -17.79 -25.11 16.80
C ILE A 226 -18.61 -26.24 16.16
N PRO A 227 -19.14 -26.06 14.93
CA PRO A 227 -19.85 -27.12 14.21
C PRO A 227 -18.99 -28.38 14.02
N ALA A 228 -19.59 -29.57 14.04
CA ALA A 228 -18.86 -30.84 13.92
C ALA A 228 -17.88 -30.94 12.72
N PRO A 229 -18.19 -30.41 11.51
CA PRO A 229 -17.22 -30.39 10.42
C PRO A 229 -15.95 -29.58 10.74
N MET A 230 -16.10 -28.43 11.43
CA MET A 230 -14.98 -27.59 11.84
C MET A 230 -14.16 -28.24 12.98
N GLN A 231 -14.77 -29.04 13.85
CA GLN A 231 -14.02 -29.80 14.88
C GLN A 231 -13.07 -30.83 14.25
N THR A 232 -13.45 -31.40 13.10
CA THR A 232 -12.57 -32.32 12.36
C THR A 232 -11.37 -31.57 11.78
N LEU A 233 -11.60 -30.40 11.18
CA LEU A 233 -10.51 -29.54 10.72
C LEU A 233 -9.60 -29.10 11.87
N GLN A 234 -10.16 -28.72 13.02
CA GLN A 234 -9.36 -28.34 14.19
C GLN A 234 -8.38 -29.44 14.60
N ARG A 235 -8.84 -30.70 14.64
CA ARG A 235 -7.97 -31.85 14.92
C ARG A 235 -6.90 -32.04 13.86
N GLU A 236 -7.23 -31.80 12.59
CA GLU A 236 -6.26 -31.86 11.48
C GLU A 236 -5.19 -30.76 11.59
N PHE A 237 -5.56 -29.52 11.90
CA PHE A 237 -4.59 -28.46 12.18
C PHE A 237 -3.68 -28.82 13.35
N GLN A 238 -4.25 -29.38 14.44
CA GLN A 238 -3.48 -29.81 15.60
C GLN A 238 -2.51 -30.96 15.29
N SER A 239 -2.95 -31.97 14.53
CA SER A 239 -2.11 -33.13 14.19
C SER A 239 -0.90 -32.77 13.33
N HIS A 240 -0.97 -31.64 12.61
CA HIS A 240 0.12 -31.11 11.78
C HIS A 240 0.91 -29.98 12.48
N ASN A 241 0.71 -29.77 13.79
CA ASN A 241 1.34 -28.69 14.55
C ASN A 241 1.03 -27.27 14.02
N TYR A 242 -0.14 -27.09 13.38
CA TYR A 242 -0.63 -25.82 12.86
C TYR A 242 -1.69 -25.18 13.78
N LYS A 243 -1.63 -25.47 15.08
CA LYS A 243 -2.57 -24.89 16.05
C LYS A 243 -2.59 -23.35 16.00
N TRP A 244 -1.45 -22.72 15.76
CA TRP A 244 -1.34 -21.26 15.67
C TRP A 244 -2.11 -20.68 14.45
N LEU A 245 -2.11 -21.38 13.31
CA LEU A 245 -2.88 -20.98 12.12
C LEU A 245 -4.37 -21.11 12.36
N TRP A 246 -4.80 -22.20 13.02
CA TRP A 246 -6.18 -22.35 13.46
C TRP A 246 -6.60 -21.17 14.34
N ASP A 247 -5.81 -20.87 15.37
CA ASP A 247 -6.09 -19.77 16.30
C ASP A 247 -6.16 -18.41 15.58
N ALA A 248 -5.28 -18.17 14.60
CA ALA A 248 -5.29 -16.96 13.77
C ALA A 248 -6.54 -16.89 12.87
N ALA A 249 -6.94 -17.99 12.24
CA ALA A 249 -8.12 -18.05 11.39
C ALA A 249 -9.42 -17.85 12.17
N ILE A 250 -9.53 -18.46 13.35
CA ILE A 250 -10.68 -18.27 14.24
C ILE A 250 -10.75 -16.82 14.72
N ARG A 251 -9.61 -16.22 15.05
CA ARG A 251 -9.52 -14.80 15.40
C ARG A 251 -10.04 -13.91 14.27
N GLU A 252 -9.60 -14.18 13.04
CA GLU A 252 -10.05 -13.45 11.86
C GLU A 252 -11.57 -13.59 11.64
N PHE A 253 -12.13 -14.79 11.83
CA PHE A 253 -13.58 -14.99 11.72
C PHE A 253 -14.40 -14.32 12.85
N ALA A 254 -13.79 -14.10 14.01
CA ALA A 254 -14.44 -13.49 15.16
C ALA A 254 -14.28 -11.96 15.20
N PHE A 255 -13.37 -11.37 14.41
CA PHE A 255 -13.20 -9.93 14.38
C PHE A 255 -14.41 -9.28 13.71
N PRO A 256 -15.16 -8.39 14.40
CA PRO A 256 -16.19 -7.58 13.77
C PRO A 256 -15.47 -6.54 12.92
N SER A 257 -15.13 -6.91 11.69
CA SER A 257 -14.51 -5.96 10.78
C SER A 257 -15.60 -5.01 10.27
N ASP A 258 -15.28 -3.72 10.13
CA ASP A 258 -16.15 -2.72 9.47
C ASP A 258 -16.51 -3.10 8.02
N ILE A 259 -15.85 -4.13 7.48
CA ILE A 259 -16.19 -4.78 6.24
C ILE A 259 -17.24 -5.88 6.55
N PRO A 260 -18.48 -5.77 6.07
CA PRO A 260 -19.58 -6.67 6.40
C PRO A 260 -19.46 -8.06 5.74
N THR A 261 -18.28 -8.65 5.69
CA THR A 261 -18.01 -9.88 4.94
C THR A 261 -18.04 -11.16 5.78
N TRP A 262 -17.96 -11.08 7.11
CA TRP A 262 -17.48 -12.23 7.91
C TRP A 262 -18.49 -12.90 8.82
N SER A 263 -19.24 -12.10 9.57
CA SER A 263 -20.39 -12.57 10.36
C SER A 263 -21.43 -13.27 9.48
N HIS A 264 -21.40 -13.01 8.17
CA HIS A 264 -22.30 -13.57 7.17
C HIS A 264 -21.79 -14.86 6.51
N LEU A 265 -20.53 -15.27 6.73
CA LEU A 265 -20.06 -16.54 6.16
C LEU A 265 -20.82 -17.70 6.79
N THR A 266 -21.45 -18.49 5.94
CA THR A 266 -22.10 -19.74 6.35
C THR A 266 -21.06 -20.71 6.92
N PRO A 267 -21.46 -21.65 7.80
CA PRO A 267 -20.57 -22.69 8.29
C PRO A 267 -19.82 -23.43 7.16
N THR A 268 -20.49 -23.70 6.04
CA THR A 268 -19.89 -24.34 4.85
C THR A 268 -18.83 -23.45 4.19
N ALA A 269 -19.05 -22.14 4.10
CA ALA A 269 -18.05 -21.21 3.56
C ALA A 269 -16.81 -21.13 4.48
N LYS A 270 -17.00 -21.09 5.80
CA LYS A 270 -15.90 -21.14 6.79
C LYS A 270 -15.12 -22.44 6.69
N GLU A 271 -15.80 -23.58 6.56
CA GLU A 271 -15.14 -24.88 6.34
C GLU A 271 -14.29 -24.87 5.06
N LYS A 272 -14.83 -24.38 3.95
CA LYS A 272 -14.10 -24.27 2.67
C LYS A 272 -12.86 -23.38 2.82
N ALA A 273 -13.00 -22.22 3.47
CA ALA A 273 -11.89 -21.33 3.75
C ALA A 273 -10.81 -22.02 4.58
N LEU A 274 -11.17 -22.71 5.66
CA LEU A 274 -10.21 -23.42 6.52
C LEU A 274 -9.48 -24.56 5.78
N ARG A 275 -10.15 -25.26 4.86
CA ARG A 275 -9.51 -26.26 3.99
C ARG A 275 -8.48 -25.63 3.05
N GLU A 276 -8.80 -24.47 2.48
CA GLU A 276 -7.84 -23.71 1.69
C GLU A 276 -6.65 -23.27 2.55
N LEU A 277 -6.89 -22.78 3.77
CA LEU A 277 -5.83 -22.40 4.70
C LEU A 277 -4.92 -23.58 5.00
N LEU A 278 -5.46 -24.78 5.20
CA LEU A 278 -4.65 -25.97 5.46
C LEU A 278 -3.75 -26.33 4.26
N ARG A 279 -4.19 -26.04 3.03
CA ARG A 279 -3.34 -26.19 1.84
C ARG A 279 -2.17 -25.19 1.86
N ILE A 280 -2.44 -23.95 2.28
CA ILE A 280 -1.41 -22.91 2.42
C ILE A 280 -0.50 -23.22 3.62
N ALA A 281 -1.01 -23.78 4.71
CA ALA A 281 -0.26 -24.17 5.91
C ALA A 281 0.96 -25.04 5.57
N ARG A 282 0.82 -25.91 4.57
CA ARG A 282 1.89 -26.80 4.09
C ARG A 282 3.06 -26.07 3.42
N THR A 283 2.88 -24.81 3.02
CA THR A 283 3.96 -23.98 2.45
C THR A 283 4.72 -23.21 3.53
N TYR A 284 4.25 -23.22 4.78
CA TYR A 284 5.00 -22.61 5.87
C TYR A 284 6.14 -23.54 6.30
N PRO A 285 7.31 -22.98 6.65
CA PRO A 285 8.35 -23.77 7.28
C PRO A 285 7.86 -24.33 8.63
N PRO A 286 8.51 -25.36 9.19
CA PRO A 286 8.25 -25.76 10.56
C PRO A 286 8.61 -24.62 11.52
N ARG A 287 7.84 -24.48 12.60
CA ARG A 287 8.23 -23.63 13.73
C ARG A 287 9.33 -24.33 14.54
N PRO A 288 10.40 -23.63 14.95
CA PRO A 288 11.37 -24.15 15.87
C PRO A 288 10.70 -24.51 17.19
N THR A 289 11.14 -25.61 17.79
CA THR A 289 10.63 -26.11 19.07
C THR A 289 11.47 -25.63 20.27
N PRO A 290 12.82 -25.52 20.20
CA PRO A 290 13.55 -24.92 21.30
C PRO A 290 13.35 -23.40 21.32
N PRO A 291 13.34 -22.77 22.51
CA PRO A 291 13.40 -21.32 22.60
C PRO A 291 14.71 -20.82 21.99
N SER A 292 14.68 -19.59 21.48
CA SER A 292 15.86 -18.92 20.94
C SER A 292 16.99 -18.90 21.97
N PRO A 293 18.25 -19.09 21.54
CA PRO A 293 19.39 -19.16 22.45
C PRO A 293 19.57 -17.83 23.19
N ALA A 294 19.90 -17.91 24.48
CA ALA A 294 20.24 -16.74 25.28
C ALA A 294 21.61 -16.20 24.84
N SER A 295 21.60 -15.22 23.92
CA SER A 295 22.79 -14.57 23.38
C SER A 295 22.61 -13.06 23.28
N PRO A 296 23.71 -12.27 23.29
CA PRO A 296 23.63 -10.82 23.11
C PRO A 296 22.92 -10.41 21.80
N THR A 297 23.09 -11.16 20.72
CA THR A 297 22.44 -10.87 19.43
C THR A 297 20.92 -11.07 19.47
N TYR A 298 20.43 -12.10 20.17
CA TYR A 298 18.99 -12.27 20.37
C TYR A 298 18.42 -11.24 21.34
N THR A 299 19.14 -10.87 22.41
CA THR A 299 18.74 -9.74 23.27
C THR A 299 18.52 -8.48 22.44
N ARG A 300 19.46 -8.16 21.54
CA ARG A 300 19.32 -7.00 20.64
C ARG A 300 18.12 -7.13 19.69
N LEU A 301 17.86 -8.31 19.13
CA LEU A 301 16.65 -8.52 18.32
C LEU A 301 15.39 -8.26 19.14
N HIS A 302 15.30 -8.81 20.35
CA HIS A 302 14.15 -8.59 21.23
C HIS A 302 13.95 -7.11 21.56
N ASP A 303 15.02 -6.35 21.84
CA ASP A 303 14.95 -4.90 22.08
C ASP A 303 14.39 -4.13 20.87
N VAL A 304 14.73 -4.56 19.65
CA VAL A 304 14.17 -3.99 18.41
C VAL A 304 12.71 -4.39 18.23
N LEU A 305 12.36 -5.65 18.45
CA LEU A 305 10.98 -6.15 18.32
C LEU A 305 10.04 -5.57 19.38
N GLN A 306 10.53 -5.28 20.59
CA GLN A 306 9.73 -4.63 21.63
C GLN A 306 9.34 -3.20 21.26
N ARG A 307 10.18 -2.51 20.48
CA ARG A 307 9.89 -1.18 19.93
C ARG A 307 9.09 -1.24 18.63
N ALA A 308 8.68 -2.43 18.18
CA ALA A 308 7.97 -2.59 16.93
C ALA A 308 6.73 -1.70 16.90
N PRO A 309 6.60 -0.82 15.90
CA PRO A 309 5.42 -0.01 15.72
C PRO A 309 4.16 -0.90 15.65
N SER A 310 3.10 -0.55 16.39
CA SER A 310 1.80 -1.29 16.41
C SER A 310 0.60 -0.45 15.96
N LEU A 311 -0.26 -1.00 15.08
CA LEU A 311 -1.47 -0.33 14.59
C LEU A 311 -2.48 -0.03 15.70
N THR A 312 -2.38 -0.73 16.82
CA THR A 312 -3.21 -0.52 18.02
C THR A 312 -2.77 0.69 18.83
N HIS A 313 -1.48 1.04 18.77
CA HIS A 313 -0.85 2.12 19.55
C HIS A 313 -0.28 3.19 18.61
N ARG A 314 -1.11 3.72 17.71
CA ARG A 314 -0.68 4.66 16.67
C ARG A 314 -0.04 5.93 17.26
N ARG A 315 1.28 6.02 17.21
CA ARG A 315 1.98 7.28 17.05
C ARG A 315 2.16 7.51 15.55
N LEU A 316 1.62 8.62 15.03
CA LEU A 316 1.85 9.00 13.64
C LEU A 316 3.36 9.22 13.46
N GLY A 317 3.99 8.48 12.54
CA GLY A 317 5.43 8.53 12.27
C GLY A 317 6.08 7.17 12.18
N ASP A 318 5.55 6.16 12.88
CA ASP A 318 6.22 4.87 13.03
C ASP A 318 5.86 3.85 11.92
N PHE A 319 5.06 4.27 10.94
CA PHE A 319 4.62 3.43 9.82
C PHE A 319 4.56 4.19 8.51
N VAL A 320 4.71 3.43 7.43
CA VAL A 320 4.45 3.91 6.07
C VAL A 320 3.27 3.13 5.50
N LEU A 321 2.22 3.86 5.11
CA LEU A 321 1.14 3.30 4.31
C LEU A 321 1.63 3.20 2.87
N HIS A 322 1.68 1.99 2.33
CA HIS A 322 2.04 1.78 0.94
C HIS A 322 0.82 1.39 0.12
N GLU A 323 0.56 2.15 -0.95
CA GLU A 323 -0.47 1.87 -1.94
C GLU A 323 0.11 1.02 -3.07
N PHE A 324 -0.61 -0.02 -3.49
CA PHE A 324 -0.22 -0.85 -4.62
C PHE A 324 -1.43 -1.20 -5.47
N PHE A 325 -1.20 -1.71 -6.68
CA PHE A 325 -2.29 -2.13 -7.55
C PHE A 325 -3.05 -3.30 -6.91
N GLY A 326 -4.25 -3.02 -6.42
CA GLY A 326 -5.09 -4.02 -5.74
C GLY A 326 -5.18 -3.86 -4.22
N GLY A 327 -4.53 -2.87 -3.61
CA GLY A 327 -4.73 -2.64 -2.19
C GLY A 327 -3.75 -1.71 -1.53
N ARG A 328 -3.77 -1.76 -0.19
CA ARG A 328 -2.92 -0.96 0.67
C ARG A 328 -2.41 -1.83 1.79
N ARG A 329 -1.18 -1.60 2.19
CA ARG A 329 -0.55 -2.32 3.29
C ARG A 329 0.27 -1.38 4.14
N TRP A 330 0.26 -1.66 5.43
CA TRP A 330 1.07 -0.95 6.41
C TRP A 330 2.43 -1.62 6.51
N LEU A 331 3.48 -0.82 6.54
CA LEU A 331 4.84 -1.28 6.68
C LEU A 331 5.56 -0.50 7.77
N TRP A 332 6.55 -1.13 8.39
CA TRP A 332 7.49 -0.44 9.26
C TRP A 332 8.34 0.56 8.46
N THR A 333 8.78 1.63 9.13
CA THR A 333 9.63 2.67 8.51
C THR A 333 10.99 2.13 8.11
N ALA A 334 11.64 2.81 7.16
CA ALA A 334 13.00 2.45 6.73
C ALA A 334 14.01 2.48 7.89
N GLU A 335 13.84 3.39 8.85
CA GLU A 335 14.67 3.50 10.05
C GLU A 335 14.53 2.26 10.93
N TYR A 336 13.29 1.89 11.31
CA TYR A 336 13.03 0.68 12.09
C TYR A 336 13.53 -0.58 11.38
N MET A 337 13.29 -0.66 10.06
CA MET A 337 13.75 -1.79 9.25
C MET A 337 15.28 -1.90 9.23
N SER A 338 16.01 -0.79 9.27
CA SER A 338 17.48 -0.80 9.32
C SER A 338 17.99 -1.37 10.64
N ASP A 339 17.40 -0.96 11.77
CA ASP A 339 17.70 -1.55 13.09
C ASP A 339 17.43 -3.06 13.12
N LEU A 340 16.28 -3.46 12.56
CA LEU A 340 15.87 -4.86 12.50
C LEU A 340 16.81 -5.70 11.65
N PHE A 341 17.18 -5.22 10.46
CA PHE A 341 18.13 -5.93 9.60
C PHE A 341 19.52 -6.03 10.23
N ALA A 342 20.00 -4.98 10.92
CA ALA A 342 21.25 -5.03 11.64
C ALA A 342 21.25 -6.11 12.73
N ALA A 343 20.15 -6.24 13.49
CA ALA A 343 20.00 -7.28 14.51
C ALA A 343 19.95 -8.68 13.89
N LEU A 344 19.19 -8.87 12.80
CA LEU A 344 19.09 -10.15 12.10
C LEU A 344 20.41 -10.59 11.47
N ILE A 345 21.17 -9.67 10.86
CA ILE A 345 22.51 -9.97 10.32
C ILE A 345 23.45 -10.41 11.45
N ALA A 346 23.39 -9.76 12.61
CA ALA A 346 24.21 -10.16 13.76
C ALA A 346 23.88 -11.58 14.23
N ILE A 347 22.59 -11.96 14.29
CA ILE A 347 22.18 -13.33 14.58
C ILE A 347 22.70 -14.32 13.55
N ILE A 348 22.63 -14.00 12.25
CA ILE A 348 23.12 -14.91 11.20
C ILE A 348 24.63 -15.09 11.31
N ASN A 349 25.38 -14.03 11.62
CA ASN A 349 26.83 -14.11 11.80
C ASN A 349 27.23 -14.96 13.02
N GLU A 350 26.47 -14.90 14.11
CA GLU A 350 26.78 -15.63 15.35
C GLU A 350 26.25 -17.08 15.34
N HIS A 351 25.00 -17.27 14.92
CA HIS A 351 24.25 -18.54 15.04
C HIS A 351 23.96 -19.21 13.67
N GLY A 352 24.39 -18.60 12.57
CA GLY A 352 24.17 -19.12 11.21
C GLY A 352 22.73 -18.97 10.70
N SER A 353 22.43 -19.68 9.61
CA SER A 353 21.10 -19.69 8.99
C SER A 353 20.22 -20.89 9.39
N GLY A 354 20.67 -21.71 10.35
CA GLY A 354 19.99 -22.92 10.81
C GLY A 354 18.94 -22.67 11.88
N GLU A 355 18.59 -23.73 12.64
CA GLU A 355 17.57 -23.69 13.69
C GLU A 355 17.91 -22.73 14.84
N GLU A 356 19.18 -22.59 15.23
CA GLU A 356 19.58 -21.67 16.30
C GLU A 356 19.68 -20.20 15.84
N GLY A 357 19.80 -19.97 14.53
CA GLY A 357 19.96 -18.64 13.94
C GLY A 357 18.72 -18.17 13.19
N TRP A 358 18.88 -17.87 11.89
CA TRP A 358 17.82 -17.27 11.07
C TRP A 358 16.47 -18.01 11.12
N MET A 359 16.45 -19.35 11.13
CA MET A 359 15.19 -20.09 11.06
C MET A 359 14.31 -19.87 12.29
N SER A 360 14.90 -19.59 13.45
CA SER A 360 14.17 -19.18 14.66
C SER A 360 13.84 -17.71 14.66
N ALA A 361 14.83 -16.85 14.43
CA ALA A 361 14.63 -15.40 14.41
C ALA A 361 13.51 -14.95 13.45
N ARG A 362 13.39 -15.56 12.27
CA ARG A 362 12.34 -15.20 11.30
C ARG A 362 10.91 -15.41 11.83
N TRP A 363 10.70 -16.38 12.73
CA TRP A 363 9.40 -16.62 13.33
C TRP A 363 9.04 -15.58 14.39
N GLU A 364 10.02 -15.07 15.13
CA GLU A 364 9.81 -13.96 16.07
C GLU A 364 9.44 -12.67 15.34
N VAL A 365 10.11 -12.39 14.21
CA VAL A 365 9.79 -11.25 13.37
C VAL A 365 8.40 -11.41 12.75
N TYR A 366 8.08 -12.60 12.23
CA TYR A 366 6.75 -12.93 11.72
C TYR A 366 5.67 -12.68 12.77
N ASP A 367 5.85 -13.19 13.98
CA ASP A 367 4.87 -13.05 15.07
C ASP A 367 4.69 -11.60 15.47
N THR A 368 5.79 -10.86 15.61
CA THR A 368 5.76 -9.43 15.92
C THR A 368 5.04 -8.65 14.81
N PHE A 369 5.37 -8.90 13.54
CA PHE A 369 4.74 -8.23 12.41
C PHE A 369 3.25 -8.57 12.31
N SER A 370 2.90 -9.86 12.44
CA SER A 370 1.51 -10.35 12.37
C SER A 370 0.64 -9.74 13.47
N ASN A 371 1.18 -9.61 14.69
CA ASN A 371 0.45 -9.05 15.83
C ASN A 371 0.33 -7.52 15.77
N ASN A 372 1.32 -6.83 15.22
CA ASN A 372 1.37 -5.37 15.24
C ASN A 372 0.83 -4.68 13.99
N LEU A 373 0.96 -5.32 12.82
CA LEU A 373 0.64 -4.72 11.53
C LEU A 373 -0.42 -5.50 10.78
N GLN A 374 -0.02 -6.62 10.19
CA GLN A 374 -0.88 -7.39 9.31
C GLN A 374 -0.41 -8.84 9.28
N GLY A 375 -1.24 -9.73 9.80
CA GLY A 375 -1.01 -11.17 9.75
C GLY A 375 -1.87 -11.85 8.68
N LEU A 376 -2.28 -13.06 9.04
CA LEU A 376 -3.24 -13.86 8.30
C LEU A 376 -4.61 -13.18 8.27
N SER A 377 -5.19 -13.07 7.08
CA SER A 377 -6.50 -12.47 6.81
C SER A 377 -7.19 -13.19 5.66
N PHE A 378 -8.52 -13.14 5.57
CA PHE A 378 -9.28 -13.81 4.49
C PHE A 378 -10.18 -12.83 3.73
N ARG A 379 -9.82 -12.44 2.51
CA ARG A 379 -10.56 -11.42 1.75
C ARG A 379 -10.89 -11.96 0.38
N ASP A 380 -12.01 -11.52 -0.20
CA ASP A 380 -12.39 -11.91 -1.56
C ASP A 380 -12.33 -13.45 -1.78
N ASP A 381 -12.85 -14.21 -0.81
CA ASP A 381 -12.83 -15.67 -0.76
C ASP A 381 -11.43 -16.33 -0.82
N ARG A 382 -10.38 -15.65 -0.34
CA ARG A 382 -9.00 -16.16 -0.30
C ARG A 382 -8.23 -15.73 0.94
N TRP A 383 -7.28 -16.55 1.37
CA TRP A 383 -6.35 -16.18 2.44
C TRP A 383 -5.18 -15.33 1.92
N TYR A 384 -4.84 -14.32 2.71
CA TYR A 384 -3.69 -13.46 2.53
C TYR A 384 -2.93 -13.39 3.85
N ASP A 385 -1.61 -13.55 3.78
CA ASP A 385 -0.74 -13.39 4.94
C ASP A 385 0.32 -12.33 4.65
N GLY A 386 0.12 -11.15 5.21
CA GLY A 386 1.04 -10.02 5.05
C GLY A 386 2.41 -10.27 5.69
N ALA A 387 2.50 -11.16 6.68
CA ALA A 387 3.73 -11.48 7.39
C ALA A 387 4.53 -12.61 6.71
N SER A 388 3.91 -13.40 5.82
CA SER A 388 4.51 -14.61 5.22
C SER A 388 5.86 -14.40 4.54
N ASP A 389 6.14 -13.20 3.99
CA ASP A 389 7.44 -12.89 3.38
C ASP A 389 8.61 -13.03 4.35
N TRP A 390 8.39 -12.81 5.66
CA TRP A 390 9.44 -13.00 6.67
C TRP A 390 9.90 -14.44 6.80
N LEU A 391 9.06 -15.40 6.44
CA LEU A 391 9.36 -16.83 6.56
C LEU A 391 10.10 -17.39 5.35
N LYS A 392 10.11 -16.64 4.24
CA LYS A 392 10.78 -17.03 2.99
C LYS A 392 12.28 -16.82 3.12
N GLY A 393 13.05 -17.66 2.44
CA GLY A 393 14.51 -17.55 2.32
C GLY A 393 14.91 -16.35 1.47
N ARG A 394 15.98 -16.50 0.70
CA ARG A 394 16.40 -15.48 -0.27
C ARG A 394 15.26 -15.21 -1.26
N MET A 395 15.01 -13.93 -1.52
CA MET A 395 14.09 -13.49 -2.56
C MET A 395 14.87 -12.88 -3.72
N ASP A 396 14.84 -13.57 -4.86
CA ASP A 396 15.34 -13.04 -6.13
C ASP A 396 14.21 -12.32 -6.86
N LEU A 397 13.84 -11.16 -6.35
CA LEU A 397 12.83 -10.35 -7.02
C LEU A 397 13.48 -9.43 -8.05
N PRO A 398 12.93 -9.38 -9.27
CA PRO A 398 13.28 -8.34 -10.23
C PRO A 398 13.19 -6.96 -9.57
N PRO A 399 14.06 -5.99 -9.91
CA PRO A 399 14.00 -4.63 -9.37
C PRO A 399 12.62 -3.95 -9.57
N GLU A 400 11.91 -4.41 -10.59
CA GLU A 400 10.58 -3.97 -11.01
C GLU A 400 9.42 -4.69 -10.29
N HIS A 401 9.68 -5.82 -9.61
CA HIS A 401 8.65 -6.58 -8.92
C HIS A 401 8.42 -6.08 -7.50
N VAL A 402 7.13 -5.80 -7.28
CA VAL A 402 6.38 -5.54 -6.04
C VAL A 402 7.18 -5.64 -4.76
N MET A 403 7.21 -4.51 -4.04
CA MET A 403 7.66 -4.43 -2.66
C MET A 403 7.21 -5.62 -1.82
N THR A 404 8.17 -6.32 -1.25
CA THR A 404 7.94 -7.36 -0.24
C THR A 404 7.68 -6.72 1.09
N THR A 405 6.97 -7.40 1.99
CA THR A 405 6.79 -6.88 3.36
C THR A 405 8.13 -6.60 4.02
N ARG A 406 9.17 -7.37 3.67
CA ARG A 406 10.55 -7.19 4.12
C ARG A 406 11.21 -5.90 3.62
N GLN A 407 10.86 -5.34 2.45
CA GLN A 407 11.53 -4.14 1.91
C GLN A 407 13.07 -4.26 1.86
N ASP A 408 13.59 -5.47 1.74
CA ASP A 408 15.01 -5.79 1.79
C ASP A 408 15.81 -5.11 0.67
N ASN A 409 15.18 -4.83 -0.47
CA ASN A 409 15.81 -4.09 -1.57
C ASN A 409 15.98 -2.58 -1.32
N ARG A 410 15.40 -2.01 -0.25
CA ARG A 410 15.40 -0.55 0.01
C ARG A 410 16.58 -0.02 0.80
N SER A 411 17.37 -0.88 1.45
CA SER A 411 18.56 -0.47 2.19
C SER A 411 19.73 -1.43 1.93
N ASP A 412 20.95 -0.96 2.16
CA ASP A 412 22.14 -1.81 2.05
C ASP A 412 22.10 -2.98 3.04
N LEU A 413 21.59 -2.73 4.26
CA LEU A 413 21.40 -3.77 5.26
C LEU A 413 20.36 -4.80 4.85
N GLY A 414 19.24 -4.38 4.25
CA GLY A 414 18.24 -5.32 3.74
C GLY A 414 18.82 -6.21 2.63
N ARG A 415 19.58 -5.63 1.70
CA ARG A 415 20.24 -6.36 0.62
C ARG A 415 21.29 -7.35 1.17
N CYS A 416 22.09 -6.89 2.13
CA CYS A 416 23.06 -7.73 2.83
C CYS A 416 22.36 -8.91 3.52
N TYR A 417 21.32 -8.64 4.31
CA TYR A 417 20.50 -9.67 4.96
C TYR A 417 19.96 -10.70 3.95
N ASN A 418 19.32 -10.25 2.87
CA ASN A 418 18.75 -11.16 1.86
C ASN A 418 19.82 -12.04 1.20
N SER A 419 21.03 -11.51 0.97
CA SER A 419 22.15 -12.28 0.41
C SER A 419 22.63 -13.41 1.32
N MET A 420 22.45 -13.28 2.64
CA MET A 420 22.84 -14.29 3.64
C MET A 420 21.80 -15.39 3.82
N LEU A 421 20.61 -15.27 3.23
CA LEU A 421 19.54 -16.25 3.37
C LEU A 421 19.73 -17.46 2.45
N PRO A 422 19.27 -18.65 2.86
CA PRO A 422 19.27 -19.83 2.00
C PRO A 422 18.31 -19.65 0.82
N GLU A 423 18.67 -20.22 -0.32
CA GLU A 423 17.77 -20.40 -1.45
C GLU A 423 16.67 -21.41 -1.08
N GLN A 424 15.42 -21.12 -1.44
CA GLN A 424 14.24 -21.94 -1.09
C GLN A 424 13.54 -22.51 -2.31
#